data_AF-A1ZGM7-F1
#
_entry.id   AF-A1ZGM7-F1
#
_cell.length_a   1.000
_cell.length_b   1.000
_cell.length_c   1.000
_cell.angle_alpha   90.00
_cell.angle_beta   90.00
_cell.angle_gamma   90.00
#
_symmetry.space_group_name_H-M   'P 1'
#
loop_
_entity.id
_entity.type
_entity.pdbx_description
1 polymer ?
#
loop_
_entity_poly.entity_id
_entity_poly.type
_entity_poly.pdbx_seq_one_letter_code
_entity_poly.pdbx_strand_id
1 'polypeptide(L)'
;MKNILTNLMVVFVLSFMFACGGGKSTEKIKEDTKKSGNSAELTEHLKKEHDIMMKEHAFMEKEHASLEKEFADMDKKYEAAHNGKREKDYESDAKDHKKLLDDHAKLIQEHATLIKQHEDVTAKHGNKQMTDVEFHKAHHALRVKHHKMKEKHLAMKGLHDAFVIAFDEVMGKFK
;
A
#
# COMPACT_ATOMS: atom_id res chain seq x y z
N MET A 1 -45.78 38.56 -11.05
CA MET A 1 -47.04 39.24 -10.67
C MET A 1 -48.01 38.19 -10.16
N LYS A 2 -48.44 38.33 -8.88
CA LYS A 2 -49.70 37.82 -8.27
C LYS A 2 -49.91 36.28 -8.23
N ASN A 3 -50.28 35.58 -7.15
CA ASN A 3 -50.72 35.90 -5.78
C ASN A 3 -50.47 34.65 -4.89
N ILE A 4 -49.92 34.73 -3.66
CA ILE A 4 -50.53 35.01 -2.33
C ILE A 4 -51.36 33.83 -1.76
N LEU A 5 -51.17 33.61 -0.45
CA LEU A 5 -52.04 33.03 0.60
C LEU A 5 -51.66 31.61 1.07
N THR A 6 -51.43 31.28 2.35
CA THR A 6 -51.53 32.01 3.65
C THR A 6 -51.02 31.10 4.79
N ASN A 7 -50.47 31.71 5.86
CA ASN A 7 -50.56 31.39 7.31
C ASN A 7 -50.77 29.93 7.74
N LEU A 8 -49.93 29.26 8.54
CA LEU A 8 -49.28 29.61 9.82
C LEU A 8 -50.20 30.22 10.89
N MET A 9 -50.93 29.34 11.59
CA MET A 9 -51.55 29.46 12.94
C MET A 9 -51.76 28.00 13.40
N VAL A 10 -51.03 27.39 14.34
CA VAL A 10 -50.91 27.61 15.80
C VAL A 10 -52.14 27.06 16.58
N VAL A 11 -51.85 26.01 17.39
CA VAL A 11 -52.57 25.41 18.56
C VAL A 11 -53.85 24.57 18.32
N PHE A 12 -53.83 23.27 18.66
CA PHE A 12 -54.40 22.78 19.94
C PHE A 12 -54.16 21.28 20.17
N VAL A 13 -53.69 21.00 21.38
CA VAL A 13 -53.51 19.70 22.04
C VAL A 13 -54.87 19.01 22.22
N LEU A 14 -54.96 17.69 22.01
CA LEU A 14 -55.72 16.78 22.88
C LEU A 14 -55.47 15.31 22.55
N SER A 15 -54.72 14.70 23.45
CA SER A 15 -54.69 13.31 23.88
C SER A 15 -55.92 12.48 23.51
N PHE A 16 -55.71 11.41 22.73
CA PHE A 16 -56.51 10.19 22.83
C PHE A 16 -55.61 9.06 23.30
N MET A 17 -55.96 8.52 24.46
CA MET A 17 -55.35 7.36 25.07
C MET A 17 -55.71 6.07 24.33
N PHE A 18 -54.75 5.16 24.31
CA PHE A 18 -54.87 3.71 24.41
C PHE A 18 -56.01 3.03 23.61
N ALA A 19 -55.66 2.52 22.44
CA ALA A 19 -56.27 1.31 21.91
C ALA A 19 -55.17 0.22 21.82
N CYS A 20 -55.29 -0.82 22.65
CA CYS A 20 -54.56 -2.06 22.48
C CYS A 20 -54.96 -2.68 21.14
N GLY A 21 -54.09 -2.60 20.15
CA GLY A 21 -54.19 -3.30 18.89
C GLY A 21 -52.82 -3.87 18.54
N GLY A 22 -52.66 -5.18 18.69
CA GLY A 22 -51.43 -5.89 18.37
C GLY A 22 -51.00 -5.65 16.93
N GLY A 23 -49.72 -5.32 16.74
CA GLY A 23 -49.16 -5.07 15.42
C GLY A 23 -47.66 -4.83 15.49
N LYS A 24 -46.90 -5.91 15.29
CA LYS A 24 -45.46 -5.96 15.02
C LYS A 24 -44.96 -4.76 14.18
N SER A 25 -44.17 -3.84 14.74
CA SER A 25 -43.40 -2.89 13.92
C SER A 25 -42.27 -2.15 14.66
N THR A 26 -41.50 -2.84 15.50
CA THR A 26 -40.26 -2.28 16.09
C THR A 26 -38.99 -3.02 15.68
N GLU A 27 -39.07 -3.90 14.68
CA GLU A 27 -37.91 -4.71 14.24
C GLU A 27 -37.51 -4.52 12.76
N LYS A 28 -38.06 -3.51 12.06
CA LYS A 28 -37.78 -3.32 10.62
C LYS A 28 -36.98 -2.06 10.24
N ILE A 29 -36.20 -1.49 11.16
CA ILE A 29 -35.28 -0.36 10.84
C ILE A 29 -33.82 -0.66 11.22
N LYS A 30 -33.48 -1.88 11.64
CA LYS A 30 -32.08 -2.28 11.91
C LYS A 30 -31.50 -3.33 10.96
N GLU A 31 -32.31 -3.87 10.04
CA GLU A 31 -31.88 -4.99 9.20
C GLU A 31 -31.45 -4.58 7.78
N ASP A 32 -31.90 -3.42 7.29
CA ASP A 32 -31.60 -2.95 5.93
C ASP A 32 -30.25 -2.23 5.79
N THR A 33 -29.56 -1.92 6.89
CA THR A 33 -28.16 -1.47 6.86
C THR A 33 -27.17 -2.64 6.93
N LYS A 34 -27.64 -3.89 7.03
CA LYS A 34 -26.80 -5.08 7.23
C LYS A 34 -26.55 -5.91 5.96
N LYS A 35 -26.77 -5.34 4.77
CA LYS A 35 -26.77 -6.07 3.48
C LYS A 35 -25.89 -5.49 2.36
N SER A 36 -24.92 -4.62 2.62
CA SER A 36 -24.00 -4.14 1.57
C SER A 36 -22.51 -4.41 1.84
N GLY A 37 -22.18 -5.42 2.66
CA GLY A 37 -20.82 -5.93 2.79
C GLY A 37 -20.75 -7.34 2.20
N ASN A 38 -19.67 -7.65 1.47
CA ASN A 38 -19.39 -8.93 0.78
C ASN A 38 -20.04 -9.06 -0.61
N SER A 39 -19.76 -8.09 -1.48
CA SER A 39 -19.78 -8.38 -2.92
C SER A 39 -18.73 -9.46 -3.21
N ALA A 40 -19.19 -10.63 -3.68
CA ALA A 40 -18.30 -11.74 -4.05
C ALA A 40 -17.36 -11.36 -5.19
N GLU A 41 -17.84 -10.53 -6.12
CA GLU A 41 -17.03 -9.99 -7.23
C GLU A 41 -15.91 -9.09 -6.71
N LEU A 42 -16.23 -8.20 -5.76
CA LEU A 42 -15.24 -7.34 -5.13
C LEU A 42 -14.19 -8.20 -4.40
N THR A 43 -14.63 -9.17 -3.60
CA THR A 43 -13.72 -10.09 -2.88
C THR A 43 -12.76 -10.83 -3.83
N GLU A 44 -13.26 -11.32 -4.96
CA GLU A 44 -12.46 -12.05 -5.94
C GLU A 44 -11.46 -11.14 -6.66
N HIS A 45 -11.86 -9.93 -7.07
CA HIS A 45 -10.95 -8.97 -7.67
C HIS A 45 -9.77 -8.65 -6.73
N LEU A 46 -10.02 -8.57 -5.44
CA LEU A 46 -9.02 -8.20 -4.43
C LEU A 46 -8.03 -9.31 -4.14
N LYS A 47 -8.47 -10.57 -4.13
CA LYS A 47 -7.55 -11.71 -4.07
C LYS A 47 -6.54 -11.65 -5.22
N LYS A 48 -6.99 -11.28 -6.42
CA LYS A 48 -6.09 -11.08 -7.57
C LYS A 48 -5.12 -9.93 -7.34
N GLU A 49 -5.56 -8.79 -6.80
CA GLU A 49 -4.64 -7.69 -6.46
C GLU A 49 -3.62 -8.11 -5.38
N HIS A 50 -4.05 -8.87 -4.38
CA HIS A 50 -3.17 -9.43 -3.35
C HIS A 50 -2.11 -10.36 -3.95
N ASP A 51 -2.52 -11.28 -4.84
CA ASP A 51 -1.60 -12.19 -5.52
C ASP A 51 -0.58 -11.44 -6.39
N ILE A 52 -0.99 -10.32 -7.00
CA ILE A 52 -0.09 -9.43 -7.73
C ILE A 52 0.93 -8.79 -6.77
N MET A 53 0.48 -8.26 -5.64
CA MET A 53 1.37 -7.66 -4.62
C MET A 53 2.39 -8.68 -4.10
N MET A 54 1.98 -9.93 -3.86
CA MET A 54 2.87 -11.02 -3.43
C MET A 54 3.95 -11.32 -4.49
N LYS A 55 3.57 -11.34 -5.77
CA LYS A 55 4.52 -11.54 -6.87
C LYS A 55 5.50 -10.38 -6.99
N GLU A 56 5.02 -9.14 -6.87
CA GLU A 56 5.87 -7.95 -6.87
C GLU A 56 6.84 -7.95 -5.68
N HIS A 57 6.39 -8.37 -4.49
CA HIS A 57 7.26 -8.52 -3.32
C HIS A 57 8.38 -9.53 -3.54
N ALA A 58 8.03 -10.73 -3.99
CA ALA A 58 9.02 -11.77 -4.30
C ALA A 58 9.99 -11.32 -5.42
N PHE A 59 9.53 -10.46 -6.33
CA PHE A 59 10.40 -9.84 -7.33
C PHE A 59 11.37 -8.83 -6.70
N MET A 60 10.89 -7.95 -5.81
CA MET A 60 11.75 -7.00 -5.09
C MET A 60 12.82 -7.70 -4.24
N GLU A 61 12.48 -8.80 -3.57
CA GLU A 61 13.44 -9.63 -2.83
C GLU A 61 14.55 -10.19 -3.74
N LYS A 62 14.17 -10.70 -4.92
CA LYS A 62 15.14 -11.22 -5.90
C LYS A 62 16.03 -10.11 -6.45
N GLU A 63 15.46 -8.95 -6.78
CA GLU A 63 16.25 -7.82 -7.24
C GLU A 63 17.22 -7.36 -6.16
N HIS A 64 16.78 -7.20 -4.91
CA HIS A 64 17.69 -6.84 -3.82
C HIS A 64 18.87 -7.81 -3.69
N ALA A 65 18.63 -9.11 -3.74
CA ALA A 65 19.71 -10.11 -3.73
C ALA A 65 20.65 -9.98 -4.95
N SER A 66 20.13 -9.61 -6.12
CA SER A 66 20.96 -9.31 -7.31
C SER A 66 21.84 -8.09 -7.07
N LEU A 67 21.27 -6.99 -6.56
CA LEU A 67 22.00 -5.75 -6.29
C LEU A 67 23.12 -5.95 -5.26
N GLU A 68 22.87 -6.73 -4.20
CA GLU A 68 23.89 -7.09 -3.21
C GLU A 68 25.06 -7.86 -3.85
N LYS A 69 24.73 -8.83 -4.73
CA LYS A 69 25.74 -9.62 -5.43
C LYS A 69 26.55 -8.76 -6.41
N GLU A 70 25.88 -7.93 -7.20
CA GLU A 70 26.52 -7.01 -8.14
C GLU A 70 27.46 -6.05 -7.42
N PHE A 71 27.03 -5.49 -6.29
CA PHE A 71 27.88 -4.65 -5.46
C PHE A 71 29.10 -5.40 -4.92
N ALA A 72 28.92 -6.61 -4.39
CA ALA A 72 30.04 -7.43 -3.91
C ALA A 72 31.04 -7.80 -5.02
N ASP A 73 30.56 -8.02 -6.25
CA ASP A 73 31.41 -8.31 -7.40
C ASP A 73 32.17 -7.06 -7.87
N MET A 74 31.53 -5.89 -7.86
CA MET A 74 32.20 -4.60 -8.11
C MET A 74 33.28 -4.32 -7.07
N ASP A 75 32.99 -4.55 -5.79
CA ASP A 75 33.92 -4.35 -4.68
C ASP A 75 35.20 -5.17 -4.85
N LYS A 76 35.05 -6.46 -5.19
CA LYS A 76 36.19 -7.34 -5.50
C LYS A 76 36.98 -6.87 -6.72
N LYS A 77 36.31 -6.42 -7.78
CA LYS A 77 36.98 -5.91 -8.99
C LYS A 77 37.82 -4.69 -8.68
N TYR A 78 37.29 -3.78 -7.88
CA TYR A 78 38.00 -2.58 -7.46
C TYR A 78 39.25 -2.93 -6.65
N GLU A 79 39.11 -3.78 -5.63
CA GLU A 79 40.24 -4.24 -4.82
C GLU A 79 41.34 -4.88 -5.68
N ALA A 80 40.97 -5.73 -6.63
CA ALA A 80 41.92 -6.37 -7.54
C ALA A 80 42.66 -5.35 -8.41
N ALA A 81 41.96 -4.37 -8.97
CA ALA A 81 42.57 -3.34 -9.83
C ALA A 81 43.48 -2.38 -9.05
N HIS A 82 43.22 -2.15 -7.76
CA HIS A 82 43.93 -1.17 -6.95
C HIS A 82 44.90 -1.82 -5.95
N ASN A 83 45.27 -3.09 -6.17
CA ASN A 83 46.20 -3.85 -5.33
C ASN A 83 45.78 -3.84 -3.83
N GLY A 84 44.47 -3.93 -3.58
CA GLY A 84 43.89 -3.90 -2.23
C GLY A 84 43.87 -2.52 -1.57
N LYS A 85 44.31 -1.46 -2.24
CA LYS A 85 44.20 -0.09 -1.72
C LYS A 85 42.87 0.51 -2.12
N ARG A 86 42.16 1.10 -1.16
CA ARG A 86 40.90 1.81 -1.42
C ARG A 86 41.14 3.31 -1.38
N GLU A 87 40.73 4.00 -2.44
CA GLU A 87 40.78 5.45 -2.48
C GLU A 87 39.58 6.03 -1.72
N LYS A 88 39.76 7.23 -1.17
CA LYS A 88 38.75 7.86 -0.31
C LYS A 88 37.41 8.06 -1.02
N ASP A 89 37.44 8.41 -2.29
CA ASP A 89 36.23 8.67 -3.08
C ASP A 89 35.45 7.37 -3.28
N TYR A 90 36.14 6.27 -3.62
CA TYR A 90 35.51 4.95 -3.71
C TYR A 90 34.95 4.46 -2.37
N GLU A 91 35.66 4.67 -1.26
CA GLU A 91 35.13 4.30 0.07
C GLU A 91 33.85 5.07 0.41
N SER A 92 33.79 6.35 0.04
CA SER A 92 32.59 7.18 0.21
C SER A 92 31.43 6.63 -0.61
N ASP A 93 31.64 6.37 -1.89
CA ASP A 93 30.59 5.88 -2.79
C ASP A 93 30.13 4.48 -2.38
N ALA A 94 31.04 3.59 -2.00
CA ALA A 94 30.74 2.25 -1.51
C ALA A 94 29.91 2.29 -0.22
N LYS A 95 30.19 3.24 0.67
CA LYS A 95 29.40 3.45 1.90
C LYS A 95 27.99 3.92 1.58
N ASP A 96 27.83 4.87 0.66
CA ASP A 96 26.53 5.36 0.24
C ASP A 96 25.72 4.26 -0.48
N HIS A 97 26.38 3.44 -1.29
CA HIS A 97 25.77 2.28 -1.92
C HIS A 97 25.34 1.23 -0.89
N LYS A 98 26.15 0.96 0.13
CA LYS A 98 25.74 0.06 1.22
C LYS A 98 24.49 0.58 1.92
N LYS A 99 24.41 1.90 2.17
CA LYS A 99 23.21 2.51 2.74
C LYS A 99 21.99 2.36 1.83
N LEU A 100 22.17 2.48 0.51
CA LEU A 100 21.11 2.23 -0.47
C LEU A 100 20.57 0.80 -0.36
N LEU A 101 21.44 -0.20 -0.24
CA LEU A 101 21.05 -1.61 -0.04
C LEU A 101 20.30 -1.80 1.28
N ASP A 102 20.80 -1.23 2.38
CA ASP A 102 20.13 -1.28 3.68
C ASP A 102 18.73 -0.65 3.64
N ASP A 103 18.57 0.48 2.95
CA ASP A 103 17.29 1.14 2.78
C ASP A 103 16.35 0.35 1.85
N HIS A 104 16.88 -0.34 0.85
CA HIS A 104 16.10 -1.25 0.01
C HIS A 104 15.58 -2.46 0.80
N ALA A 105 16.41 -3.04 1.67
CA ALA A 105 15.99 -4.12 2.58
C ALA A 105 14.86 -3.67 3.51
N LYS A 106 14.92 -2.45 4.06
CA LYS A 106 13.82 -1.86 4.85
C LYS A 106 12.55 -1.71 4.02
N LEU A 107 12.66 -1.24 2.78
CA LEU A 107 11.50 -1.10 1.89
C LEU A 107 10.80 -2.44 1.63
N ILE A 108 11.57 -3.53 1.48
CA ILE A 108 11.04 -4.89 1.35
C ILE A 108 10.27 -5.29 2.61
N GLN A 109 10.83 -5.04 3.81
CA GLN A 109 10.15 -5.34 5.08
C GLN A 109 8.85 -4.53 5.26
N GLU A 110 8.86 -3.25 4.86
CA GLU A 110 7.67 -2.40 4.84
C GLU A 110 6.61 -2.94 3.87
N HIS A 111 7.03 -3.44 2.70
CA HIS A 111 6.13 -4.02 1.70
C HIS A 111 5.49 -5.33 2.19
N ALA A 112 6.26 -6.20 2.87
CA ALA A 112 5.73 -7.39 3.53
C ALA A 112 4.67 -7.03 4.60
N THR A 113 4.88 -5.93 5.33
CA THR A 113 3.91 -5.42 6.29
C THR A 113 2.63 -4.93 5.60
N LEU A 114 2.77 -4.25 4.46
CA LEU A 114 1.63 -3.77 3.66
C LEU A 114 0.79 -4.94 3.10
N ILE A 115 1.44 -6.02 2.67
CA ILE A 115 0.79 -7.26 2.24
C ILE A 115 -0.08 -7.85 3.36
N LYS A 116 0.46 -7.94 4.58
CA LYS A 116 -0.31 -8.44 5.75
C LYS A 116 -1.52 -7.54 6.06
N GLN A 117 -1.37 -6.23 5.90
CA GLN A 117 -2.50 -5.28 6.06
C GLN A 117 -3.56 -5.50 4.98
N HIS A 118 -3.15 -5.79 3.74
CA HIS A 118 -4.06 -6.09 2.64
C HIS A 118 -4.82 -7.40 2.87
N GLU A 119 -4.13 -8.44 3.34
CA GLU A 119 -4.73 -9.72 3.72
C GLU A 119 -5.79 -9.54 4.83
N ASP A 120 -5.48 -8.82 5.90
CA ASP A 120 -6.40 -8.54 7.01
C ASP A 120 -7.66 -7.79 6.55
N VAL A 121 -7.49 -6.75 5.73
CA VAL A 121 -8.61 -5.96 5.19
C VAL A 121 -9.48 -6.83 4.25
N THR A 122 -8.88 -7.68 3.44
CA THR A 122 -9.59 -8.62 2.56
C THR A 122 -10.35 -9.69 3.37
N ALA A 123 -9.74 -10.23 4.42
CA ALA A 123 -10.36 -11.22 5.29
C ALA A 123 -11.56 -10.63 6.06
N LYS A 124 -11.42 -9.43 6.63
CA LYS A 124 -12.52 -8.72 7.32
C LYS A 124 -13.70 -8.47 6.39
N HIS A 125 -13.44 -8.08 5.14
CA HIS A 125 -14.49 -7.87 4.14
C HIS A 125 -15.18 -9.19 3.75
N GLY A 126 -14.43 -10.24 3.43
CA GLY A 126 -14.98 -11.56 3.12
C GLY A 126 -15.80 -12.17 4.27
N ASN A 127 -15.38 -11.94 5.51
CA ASN A 127 -16.06 -12.38 6.73
C ASN A 127 -17.23 -11.47 7.16
N LYS A 128 -17.60 -10.47 6.35
CA LYS A 128 -18.70 -9.52 6.63
C LYS A 128 -18.50 -8.72 7.93
N GLN A 129 -17.25 -8.52 8.34
CA GLN A 129 -16.85 -7.70 9.49
C GLN A 129 -16.59 -6.24 9.09
N MET A 130 -16.68 -5.93 7.79
CA MET A 130 -16.45 -4.62 7.21
C MET A 130 -17.45 -4.40 6.06
N THR A 131 -17.98 -3.19 5.93
CA THR A 131 -18.84 -2.80 4.81
C THR A 131 -18.03 -2.54 3.53
N ASP A 132 -18.67 -2.55 2.36
CA ASP A 132 -17.99 -2.22 1.09
C ASP A 132 -17.39 -0.80 1.09
N VAL A 133 -18.04 0.16 1.78
CA VAL A 133 -17.59 1.56 1.89
C VAL A 133 -16.33 1.67 2.76
N GLU A 134 -16.34 1.07 3.95
CA GLU A 134 -15.16 1.03 4.83
C GLU A 134 -13.99 0.33 4.14
N PHE A 135 -14.29 -0.77 3.45
CA PHE A 135 -13.33 -1.52 2.68
C PHE A 135 -12.71 -0.67 1.57
N HIS A 136 -13.52 0.00 0.73
CA HIS A 136 -13.02 0.85 -0.35
C HIS A 136 -12.06 1.92 0.18
N LYS A 137 -12.39 2.54 1.31
CA LYS A 137 -11.54 3.53 1.96
C LYS A 137 -10.22 2.92 2.43
N ALA A 138 -10.25 1.79 3.14
CA ALA A 138 -9.05 1.12 3.63
C ALA A 138 -8.16 0.64 2.49
N HIS A 139 -8.76 -0.01 1.49
CA HIS A 139 -8.07 -0.54 0.33
C HIS A 139 -7.44 0.56 -0.54
N HIS A 140 -8.15 1.67 -0.76
CA HIS A 140 -7.58 2.83 -1.45
C HIS A 140 -6.32 3.36 -0.74
N ALA A 141 -6.35 3.47 0.59
CA ALA A 141 -5.19 3.90 1.36
C ALA A 141 -4.00 2.92 1.22
N LEU A 142 -4.26 1.61 1.20
CA LEU A 142 -3.24 0.60 0.95
C LEU A 142 -2.65 0.71 -0.46
N ARG A 143 -3.48 0.90 -1.49
CA ARG A 143 -3.02 1.12 -2.87
C ARG A 143 -2.14 2.36 -3.01
N VAL A 144 -2.48 3.46 -2.36
CA VAL A 144 -1.66 4.68 -2.35
C VAL A 144 -0.30 4.42 -1.72
N LYS A 145 -0.25 3.70 -0.59
CA LYS A 145 1.03 3.31 0.04
C LYS A 145 1.85 2.41 -0.87
N HIS A 146 1.21 1.42 -1.49
CA HIS A 146 1.85 0.49 -2.39
C HIS A 146 2.48 1.21 -3.59
N HIS A 147 1.74 2.12 -4.22
CA HIS A 147 2.24 2.91 -5.33
C HIS A 147 3.48 3.73 -4.94
N LYS A 148 3.47 4.39 -3.78
CA LYS A 148 4.62 5.12 -3.27
C LYS A 148 5.84 4.23 -3.02
N MET A 149 5.62 3.00 -2.54
CA MET A 149 6.71 2.03 -2.37
C MET A 149 7.32 1.64 -3.71
N LYS A 150 6.48 1.44 -4.75
CA LYS A 150 6.95 1.16 -6.11
C LYS A 150 7.78 2.30 -6.69
N GLU A 151 7.36 3.55 -6.51
CA GLU A 151 8.14 4.72 -6.91
C GLU A 151 9.50 4.78 -6.19
N LYS A 152 9.52 4.54 -4.87
CA LYS A 152 10.77 4.49 -4.10
C LYS A 152 11.71 3.39 -4.60
N HIS A 153 11.17 2.20 -4.84
CA HIS A 153 11.95 1.07 -5.35
C HIS A 153 12.58 1.39 -6.71
N LEU A 154 11.81 1.97 -7.64
CA LEU A 154 12.34 2.41 -8.94
C LEU A 154 13.43 3.48 -8.81
N ALA A 155 13.25 4.44 -7.90
CA ALA A 155 14.26 5.45 -7.63
C ALA A 155 15.55 4.84 -7.07
N MET A 156 15.44 3.88 -6.14
CA MET A 156 16.59 3.15 -5.59
C MET A 156 17.33 2.37 -6.67
N LYS A 157 16.61 1.71 -7.57
CA LYS A 157 17.20 1.02 -8.71
C LYS A 157 17.96 1.98 -9.62
N GLY A 158 17.38 3.13 -9.93
CA GLY A 158 18.07 4.17 -10.71
C GLY A 158 19.36 4.68 -10.05
N LEU A 159 19.40 4.80 -8.72
CA LEU A 159 20.61 5.15 -7.99
C LEU A 159 21.67 4.04 -8.07
N HIS A 160 21.26 2.78 -8.02
CA HIS A 160 22.18 1.65 -8.21
C HIS A 160 22.75 1.66 -9.64
N ASP A 161 21.91 1.81 -10.66
CA ASP A 161 22.34 1.87 -12.06
C ASP A 161 23.34 3.01 -12.29
N ALA A 162 23.09 4.19 -11.70
CA ALA A 162 24.02 5.31 -11.76
C ALA A 162 25.37 5.01 -11.11
N PHE A 163 25.37 4.30 -9.97
CA PHE A 163 26.60 3.85 -9.32
C PHE A 163 27.36 2.87 -10.20
N VAL A 164 26.68 1.91 -10.84
CA VAL A 164 27.32 0.94 -11.76
C VAL A 164 28.00 1.66 -12.92
N ILE A 165 27.34 2.66 -13.51
CA ILE A 165 27.93 3.47 -14.59
C ILE A 165 29.18 4.20 -14.10
N ALA A 166 29.10 4.89 -12.97
CA ALA A 166 30.24 5.60 -12.40
C ALA A 166 31.40 4.65 -12.08
N PHE A 167 31.08 3.47 -11.55
CA PHE A 167 32.05 2.41 -11.28
C PHE A 167 32.77 1.97 -12.56
N ASP A 168 32.02 1.69 -13.64
CA ASP A 168 32.60 1.27 -14.91
C ASP A 168 33.48 2.36 -15.54
N GLU A 169 33.12 3.64 -15.40
CA GLU A 169 33.94 4.77 -15.84
C GLU A 169 35.27 4.86 -15.07
N VAL A 170 35.24 4.64 -13.75
CA VAL A 170 36.43 4.58 -12.92
C VAL A 170 37.30 3.40 -13.37
N MET A 171 36.73 2.20 -13.44
CA MET A 171 37.46 0.99 -13.84
C MET A 171 38.00 1.05 -15.27
N GLY A 172 37.33 1.75 -16.18
CA GLY A 172 37.78 1.98 -17.55
C GLY A 172 39.07 2.80 -17.66
N LYS A 173 39.37 3.65 -16.67
CA LYS A 173 40.62 4.43 -16.60
C LYS A 173 41.84 3.60 -16.18
N PHE A 174 41.64 2.38 -15.67
CA PHE A 174 42.70 1.48 -15.19
C PHE A 174 42.99 0.30 -16.13
N LYS A 175 42.48 0.34 -17.37
CA LYS A 175 42.83 -0.60 -18.46
C LYS A 175 43.98 -0.06 -19.29
#